data_AF-A0A381UQV7-F1
#
_entry.id   AF-A0A381UQV7-F1
#
_cell.length_a   1.000
_cell.length_b   1.000
_cell.length_c   1.000
_cell.angle_alpha   90.00
_cell.angle_beta   90.00
_cell.angle_gamma   90.00
#
_symmetry.space_group_name_H-M   'P 1'
#
loop_
_entity.id
_entity.type
_entity.pdbx_description
1 polymer ?
#
loop_
_entity_poly.entity_id
_entity_poly.type
_entity_poly.pdbx_seq_one_letter_code
_entity_poly.pdbx_strand_id
1 'polypeptide(L)'
;MTRQKRSDAVTEKMKWRCIGPPRGGRVVAVAGDPNDPMTFYFGACAGGVWKTTDGGTYWECVSDGYLNSATIGALAVSESDPNVIYAGTGETTIRVDVSYGDGIYRSTDGGKTWVHIGLEETRHIGEIRIHPDDPNIVYVAALGHAFGPNPERGVYRSMDGGENWELVLYQSDQAGAVDLSMDPNNPRILFASMWQAHRNFWHLSSGGPDSA
;
A
#
# COMPACT_ATOMS: atom_id res chain seq x y z
N MET A 1 31.44 19.13 15.29
CA MET A 1 32.13 18.70 14.06
C MET A 1 31.08 18.40 13.02
N THR A 2 30.87 19.31 12.08
CA THR A 2 29.85 19.19 11.02
C THR A 2 30.45 18.38 9.88
N ARG A 3 29.93 17.18 9.63
CA ARG A 3 30.43 16.30 8.57
C ARG A 3 29.94 16.83 7.22
N GLN A 4 30.77 17.60 6.54
CA GLN A 4 30.48 18.15 5.22
C GLN A 4 30.47 17.00 4.21
N LYS A 5 29.30 16.71 3.61
CA LYS A 5 29.16 15.77 2.49
C LYS A 5 29.95 16.34 1.30
N ARG A 6 31.15 15.82 1.04
CA ARG A 6 31.81 15.98 -0.27
C ARG A 6 31.08 15.06 -1.24
N SER A 7 30.26 15.61 -2.14
CA SER A 7 29.92 14.90 -3.37
C SER A 7 31.10 15.08 -4.33
N ASP A 8 31.79 13.99 -4.64
CA ASP A 8 32.84 14.03 -5.65
C ASP A 8 32.17 14.05 -7.03
N ALA A 9 32.59 14.95 -7.93
CA ALA A 9 32.00 15.12 -9.28
C ALA A 9 31.96 13.83 -10.14
N VAL A 10 32.68 12.79 -9.71
CA VAL A 10 32.68 11.45 -10.30
C VAL A 10 31.44 10.64 -9.92
N THR A 11 30.93 10.75 -8.68
CA THR A 11 29.76 9.99 -8.23
C THR A 11 28.45 10.59 -8.73
N GLU A 12 28.39 11.92 -8.95
CA GLU A 12 27.21 12.58 -9.55
C GLU A 12 26.93 12.15 -11.00
N LYS A 13 27.93 11.61 -11.71
CA LYS A 13 27.77 11.11 -13.08
C LYS A 13 27.42 9.62 -13.15
N MET A 14 27.47 8.90 -12.04
CA MET A 14 27.12 7.49 -12.01
C MET A 14 25.60 7.32 -12.05
N LYS A 15 25.13 6.46 -12.95
CA LYS A 15 23.71 6.10 -13.05
C LYS A 15 23.54 4.66 -12.62
N TRP A 16 22.58 4.43 -11.72
CA TRP A 16 22.10 3.09 -11.42
C TRP A 16 21.48 2.49 -12.67
N ARG A 17 21.70 1.19 -12.87
CA ARG A 17 21.05 0.40 -13.93
C ARG A 17 20.69 -0.97 -13.38
N CYS A 18 19.53 -1.48 -13.78
CA CYS A 18 19.16 -2.86 -13.47
C CYS A 18 20.09 -3.82 -14.25
N ILE A 19 20.61 -4.83 -13.56
CA ILE A 19 21.44 -5.90 -14.14
C ILE A 19 20.67 -7.21 -14.36
N GLY A 20 19.42 -7.27 -13.89
CA GLY A 20 18.49 -8.37 -14.12
C GLY A 20 18.49 -9.47 -13.06
N PRO A 21 17.53 -10.41 -13.15
CA PRO A 21 16.45 -10.47 -14.15
C PRO A 21 15.46 -9.30 -13.99
N PRO A 22 14.91 -8.75 -15.10
CA PRO A 22 14.05 -7.57 -15.05
C PRO A 22 12.64 -7.86 -14.50
N ARG A 23 12.33 -9.15 -14.25
CA ARG A 23 11.03 -9.63 -13.79
C ARG A 23 11.29 -10.70 -12.73
N GLY A 24 10.69 -10.56 -11.57
CA GLY A 24 10.80 -11.53 -10.48
C GLY A 24 10.53 -10.89 -9.13
N GLY A 25 10.14 -11.72 -8.16
CA GLY A 25 9.77 -11.29 -6.82
C GLY A 25 8.30 -11.56 -6.51
N ARG A 26 7.94 -11.42 -5.24
CA ARG A 26 6.56 -11.56 -4.76
C ARG A 26 5.82 -10.24 -4.96
N VAL A 27 4.60 -10.33 -5.48
CA VAL A 27 3.67 -9.23 -5.69
C VAL A 27 2.38 -9.60 -4.98
N VAL A 28 1.81 -8.65 -4.24
CA VAL A 28 0.55 -8.83 -3.51
C VAL A 28 -0.48 -7.74 -3.81
N ALA A 29 -0.06 -6.63 -4.43
CA ALA A 29 -0.93 -5.53 -4.81
C ALA A 29 -0.90 -5.33 -6.33
N VAL A 30 -2.08 -5.17 -6.93
CA VAL A 30 -2.24 -4.85 -8.36
C VAL A 30 -3.41 -3.89 -8.52
N ALA A 31 -3.29 -2.94 -9.45
CA ALA A 31 -4.37 -2.03 -9.80
C ALA A 31 -4.28 -1.67 -11.29
N GLY A 32 -5.43 -1.57 -11.96
CA GLY A 32 -5.50 -1.18 -13.37
C GLY A 32 -6.11 0.20 -13.54
N ASP A 33 -5.75 0.88 -14.63
CA ASP A 33 -6.50 2.04 -15.08
C ASP A 33 -7.87 1.57 -15.61
N PRO A 34 -8.99 2.11 -15.13
CA PRO A 34 -10.34 1.73 -15.58
C PRO A 34 -10.63 2.13 -17.03
N ASN A 35 -9.93 3.13 -17.55
CA ASN A 35 -10.14 3.72 -18.88
C ASN A 35 -9.12 3.25 -19.92
N ASP A 36 -7.96 2.75 -19.49
CA ASP A 36 -6.91 2.24 -20.36
C ASP A 36 -6.43 0.82 -19.96
N PRO A 37 -6.82 -0.23 -20.71
CA PRO A 37 -6.42 -1.60 -20.39
C PRO A 37 -4.91 -1.86 -20.56
N MET A 38 -4.17 -0.96 -21.21
CA MET A 38 -2.71 -1.08 -21.35
C MET A 38 -1.96 -0.51 -20.15
N THR A 39 -2.64 0.26 -19.30
CA THR A 39 -2.06 0.90 -18.12
C THR A 39 -2.46 0.18 -16.84
N PHE A 40 -1.47 -0.35 -16.12
CA PHE A 40 -1.69 -0.96 -14.82
C PHE A 40 -0.41 -0.93 -13.97
N TYR A 41 -0.60 -1.22 -12.69
CA TYR A 41 0.39 -1.07 -11.64
C TYR A 41 0.49 -2.35 -10.84
N PHE A 42 1.68 -2.63 -10.32
CA PHE A 42 1.84 -3.63 -9.26
C PHE A 42 2.71 -3.10 -8.13
N GLY A 43 2.46 -3.63 -6.94
CA GLY A 43 3.20 -3.38 -5.72
C GLY A 43 3.97 -4.62 -5.30
N ALA A 44 5.30 -4.51 -5.26
CA ALA A 44 6.15 -5.61 -4.82
C ALA A 44 6.27 -5.63 -3.29
N CYS A 45 6.41 -6.83 -2.72
CA CYS A 45 6.59 -7.01 -1.27
C CYS A 45 7.88 -6.38 -0.72
N ALA A 46 8.87 -6.14 -1.58
CA ALA A 46 10.13 -5.49 -1.23
C ALA A 46 10.78 -4.85 -2.48
N GLY A 47 10.00 -4.09 -3.25
CA GLY A 47 10.46 -3.51 -4.52
C GLY A 47 9.71 -2.28 -5.01
N GLY A 48 8.81 -1.72 -4.21
CA GLY A 48 8.08 -0.50 -4.55
C GLY A 48 6.93 -0.71 -5.53
N VAL A 49 6.48 0.40 -6.12
CA VAL A 49 5.36 0.46 -7.07
C VAL A 49 5.92 0.55 -8.49
N TRP A 50 5.39 -0.29 -9.37
CA TRP A 50 5.76 -0.35 -10.77
C TRP A 50 4.56 -0.07 -11.65
N LYS A 51 4.79 0.63 -12.76
CA LYS A 51 3.78 0.99 -13.75
C LYS A 51 4.15 0.42 -15.12
N THR A 52 3.14 0.03 -15.87
CA THR A 52 3.23 -0.19 -17.32
C THR A 52 2.17 0.64 -18.03
N THR A 53 2.41 0.95 -19.31
CA THR A 53 1.47 1.64 -20.22
C THR A 53 1.37 0.92 -21.57
N ASP A 54 1.97 -0.28 -21.67
CA ASP A 54 2.10 -1.05 -22.91
C ASP A 54 1.72 -2.52 -22.73
N GLY A 55 0.81 -2.79 -21.79
CA GLY A 55 0.30 -4.14 -21.58
C GLY A 55 1.27 -5.05 -20.81
N GLY A 56 2.22 -4.48 -20.06
CA GLY A 56 3.19 -5.22 -19.25
C GLY A 56 4.45 -5.65 -20.01
N THR A 57 4.69 -5.09 -21.19
CA THR A 57 5.91 -5.32 -21.97
C THR A 57 7.10 -4.67 -21.27
N TYR A 58 6.96 -3.37 -20.95
CA TYR A 58 7.91 -2.59 -20.16
C TYR A 58 7.29 -2.12 -18.84
N TRP A 59 8.15 -2.02 -17.83
CA TRP A 59 7.80 -1.61 -16.48
C TRP A 59 8.78 -0.56 -15.98
N GLU A 60 8.24 0.49 -15.39
CA GLU A 60 9.00 1.55 -14.73
C GLU A 60 8.70 1.59 -13.24
N CYS A 61 9.74 1.76 -12.41
CA CYS A 61 9.55 2.00 -10.98
C CYS A 61 9.08 3.44 -10.79
N VAL A 62 7.93 3.63 -10.15
CA VAL A 62 7.29 4.93 -9.97
C VAL A 62 7.31 5.41 -8.50
N SER A 63 7.84 4.60 -7.58
CA SER A 63 7.94 4.93 -6.15
C SER A 63 9.30 5.46 -5.71
N ASP A 64 10.36 5.19 -6.49
CA ASP A 64 11.74 5.52 -6.10
C ASP A 64 11.91 7.03 -5.89
N GLY A 65 12.53 7.40 -4.77
CA GLY A 65 12.75 8.79 -4.40
C GLY A 65 11.57 9.47 -3.69
N TYR A 66 10.41 8.81 -3.59
CA TYR A 66 9.23 9.33 -2.91
C TYR A 66 8.82 8.50 -1.69
N LEU A 67 8.72 7.18 -1.83
CA LEU A 67 8.33 6.29 -0.73
C LEU A 67 9.54 5.96 0.15
N ASN A 68 9.36 5.97 1.48
CA ASN A 68 10.40 5.54 2.41
C ASN A 68 10.44 4.02 2.60
N SER A 69 9.35 3.33 2.28
CA SER A 69 9.24 1.87 2.36
C SER A 69 9.08 1.24 0.98
N ALA A 70 9.79 0.14 0.75
CA ALA A 70 9.72 -0.63 -0.51
C ALA A 70 8.67 -1.75 -0.46
N THR A 71 8.03 -2.00 0.69
CA THR A 71 6.99 -3.02 0.83
C THR A 71 5.63 -2.42 0.53
N ILE A 72 4.95 -2.94 -0.49
CA ILE A 72 3.62 -2.50 -0.88
C ILE A 72 2.62 -3.61 -0.58
N GLY A 73 1.62 -3.28 0.25
CA GLY A 73 0.55 -4.19 0.64
C GLY A 73 -0.73 -4.00 -0.17
N ALA A 74 -1.03 -2.77 -0.59
CA ALA A 74 -2.23 -2.45 -1.35
C ALA A 74 -1.97 -1.34 -2.38
N LEU A 75 -2.70 -1.38 -3.50
CA LEU A 75 -2.71 -0.35 -4.53
C LEU A 75 -4.14 -0.18 -5.03
N ALA A 76 -4.56 1.07 -5.19
CA ALA A 76 -5.86 1.39 -5.77
C ALA A 76 -5.75 2.60 -6.71
N VAL A 77 -6.37 2.51 -7.87
CA VAL A 77 -6.53 3.59 -8.85
C VAL A 77 -7.99 4.04 -8.78
N SER A 78 -8.24 5.35 -8.75
CA SER A 78 -9.62 5.85 -8.70
C SER A 78 -10.36 5.60 -10.01
N GLU A 79 -11.64 5.19 -9.91
CA GLU A 79 -12.51 5.01 -11.06
C GLU A 79 -12.90 6.35 -11.72
N SER A 80 -13.20 7.36 -10.89
CA SER A 80 -13.56 8.72 -11.36
C SER A 80 -12.39 9.52 -11.94
N ASP A 81 -11.17 9.33 -11.46
CA ASP A 81 -9.95 10.00 -11.95
C ASP A 81 -8.72 9.08 -11.83
N PRO A 82 -8.31 8.39 -12.92
CA PRO A 82 -7.17 7.47 -12.89
C PRO A 82 -5.81 8.10 -12.58
N ASN A 83 -5.70 9.44 -12.56
CA ASN A 83 -4.48 10.10 -12.10
C ASN A 83 -4.31 9.98 -10.57
N VAL A 84 -5.41 9.76 -9.84
CA VAL A 84 -5.39 9.57 -8.39
C VAL A 84 -5.14 8.11 -8.06
N ILE A 85 -4.02 7.87 -7.38
CA ILE A 85 -3.58 6.52 -6.99
C ILE A 85 -3.21 6.55 -5.51
N TYR A 86 -3.64 5.53 -4.78
CA TYR A 86 -3.24 5.30 -3.40
C TYR A 86 -2.38 4.04 -3.31
N ALA A 87 -1.30 4.13 -2.54
CA ALA A 87 -0.40 3.03 -2.24
C ALA A 87 -0.31 2.83 -0.74
N GLY A 88 -0.73 1.65 -0.27
CA GLY A 88 -0.59 1.21 1.10
C GLY A 88 0.68 0.41 1.26
N THR A 89 1.53 0.80 2.20
CA THR A 89 2.78 0.12 2.47
C THR A 89 2.62 -1.00 3.50
N GLY A 90 3.49 -2.00 3.44
CA GLY A 90 3.50 -3.14 4.34
C GLY A 90 2.52 -4.23 3.93
N GLU A 91 3.05 -5.35 3.45
CA GLU A 91 2.23 -6.49 3.05
C GLU A 91 1.48 -7.15 4.23
N THR A 92 0.25 -7.58 3.98
CA THR A 92 -0.57 -8.36 4.94
C THR A 92 -0.42 -9.87 4.78
N THR A 93 0.25 -10.32 3.71
CA THR A 93 0.56 -11.74 3.53
C THR A 93 1.74 -12.12 4.42
N ILE A 94 1.48 -12.34 5.72
CA ILE A 94 2.53 -12.64 6.69
C ILE A 94 3.29 -13.92 6.30
N ARG A 95 4.53 -13.74 5.85
CA ARG A 95 5.51 -14.80 5.53
C ARG A 95 6.75 -14.63 6.40
N VAL A 96 7.80 -15.43 6.14
CA VAL A 96 9.04 -15.39 6.94
C VAL A 96 9.80 -14.08 6.73
N ASP A 97 9.65 -13.48 5.55
CA ASP A 97 10.31 -12.27 5.07
C ASP A 97 9.39 -11.02 5.12
N VAL A 98 8.29 -11.09 5.89
CA VAL A 98 7.33 -9.99 5.99
C VAL A 98 8.02 -8.71 6.47
N SER A 99 7.79 -7.63 5.74
CA SER A 99 8.32 -6.30 6.06
C SER A 99 7.17 -5.34 6.31
N TYR A 100 7.33 -4.48 7.32
CA TYR A 100 6.37 -3.43 7.63
C TYR A 100 6.57 -2.21 6.73
N GLY A 101 5.47 -1.53 6.46
CA GLY A 101 5.40 -0.24 5.83
C GLY A 101 5.35 0.91 6.83
N ASP A 102 5.20 2.10 6.28
CA ASP A 102 5.08 3.37 6.99
C ASP A 102 3.76 4.10 6.65
N GLY A 103 2.70 3.37 6.28
CA GLY A 103 1.37 3.93 6.05
C GLY A 103 1.04 4.11 4.57
N ILE A 104 0.35 5.20 4.23
CA ILE A 104 -0.24 5.42 2.90
C ILE A 104 0.41 6.58 2.17
N TYR A 105 0.54 6.40 0.86
CA TYR A 105 0.95 7.42 -0.08
C TYR A 105 -0.15 7.66 -1.12
N ARG A 106 -0.26 8.92 -1.56
CA ARG A 106 -1.18 9.34 -2.62
C ARG A 106 -0.41 10.02 -3.75
N SER A 107 -0.79 9.68 -4.97
CA SER A 107 -0.38 10.37 -6.19
C SER A 107 -1.60 10.99 -6.85
N THR A 108 -1.42 12.13 -7.52
CA THR A 108 -2.46 12.81 -8.31
C THR A 108 -2.02 13.07 -9.76
N ASP A 109 -0.92 12.44 -10.18
CA ASP A 109 -0.31 12.62 -11.49
C ASP A 109 0.03 11.28 -12.17
N GLY A 110 -0.73 10.24 -11.80
CA GLY A 110 -0.59 8.90 -12.36
C GLY A 110 0.67 8.16 -11.89
N GLY A 111 1.10 8.43 -10.67
CA GLY A 111 2.25 7.80 -10.01
C GLY A 111 3.58 8.51 -10.22
N LYS A 112 3.64 9.68 -10.87
CA LYS A 112 4.93 10.37 -11.12
C LYS A 112 5.50 10.98 -9.84
N THR A 113 4.62 11.46 -8.96
CA THR A 113 4.98 11.96 -7.63
C THR A 113 4.04 11.38 -6.59
N TRP A 114 4.56 11.22 -5.37
CA TRP A 114 3.79 10.70 -4.24
C TRP A 114 3.94 11.60 -3.02
N VAL A 115 2.87 11.71 -2.25
CA VAL A 115 2.81 12.39 -0.96
C VAL A 115 2.41 11.38 0.10
N HIS A 116 3.16 11.34 1.19
CA HIS A 116 2.81 10.53 2.36
C HIS A 116 1.64 11.19 3.11
N ILE A 117 0.61 10.39 3.42
CA ILE A 117 -0.67 10.86 3.97
C ILE A 117 -1.05 10.13 5.27
N GLY A 118 -0.07 9.65 6.04
CA GLY A 118 -0.26 9.13 7.39
C GLY A 118 -0.53 7.62 7.49
N LEU A 119 -1.08 7.19 8.63
CA LEU A 119 -1.28 5.79 9.05
C LEU A 119 0.02 5.00 9.28
N GLU A 120 1.09 5.66 9.73
CA GLU A 120 2.43 5.08 9.92
C GLU A 120 2.42 3.86 10.84
N GLU A 121 1.73 3.97 11.98
CA GLU A 121 1.68 2.91 12.99
C GLU A 121 0.75 1.74 12.63
N THR A 122 0.00 1.82 11.53
CA THR A 122 -0.75 0.66 11.04
C THR A 122 0.18 -0.43 10.50
N ARG A 123 1.35 -0.05 9.97
CA ARG A 123 2.44 -0.90 9.43
C ARG A 123 2.10 -1.86 8.29
N HIS A 124 0.89 -2.39 8.21
CA HIS A 124 0.49 -3.39 7.22
C HIS A 124 -0.90 -3.02 6.68
N ILE A 125 -0.91 -2.49 5.46
CA ILE A 125 -2.14 -2.13 4.74
C ILE A 125 -2.53 -3.29 3.83
N GLY A 126 -3.72 -3.84 4.05
CA GLY A 126 -4.21 -5.01 3.31
C GLY A 126 -4.97 -4.69 2.04
N GLU A 127 -5.81 -3.65 2.10
CA GLU A 127 -6.63 -3.26 0.96
C GLU A 127 -6.98 -1.78 1.03
N ILE A 128 -7.12 -1.15 -0.14
CA ILE A 128 -7.58 0.23 -0.27
C ILE A 128 -8.78 0.26 -1.22
N ARG A 129 -9.88 0.87 -0.79
CA ARG A 129 -11.07 1.08 -1.63
C ARG A 129 -11.37 2.56 -1.73
N ILE A 130 -11.36 3.07 -2.96
CA ILE A 130 -11.69 4.45 -3.29
C ILE A 130 -13.16 4.47 -3.67
N HIS A 131 -13.89 5.50 -3.24
CA HIS A 131 -15.27 5.69 -3.68
C HIS A 131 -15.32 5.89 -5.20
N PRO A 132 -16.26 5.25 -5.93
CA PRO A 132 -16.26 5.25 -7.40
C PRO A 132 -16.40 6.66 -7.99
N ASP A 133 -17.22 7.51 -7.36
CA ASP A 133 -17.53 8.86 -7.87
C ASP A 133 -16.67 9.99 -7.26
N ASP A 134 -15.91 9.73 -6.19
CA ASP A 134 -15.12 10.78 -5.50
C ASP A 134 -13.77 10.22 -5.02
N PRO A 135 -12.64 10.65 -5.60
CA PRO A 135 -11.33 10.12 -5.27
C PRO A 135 -10.84 10.52 -3.87
N ASN A 136 -11.52 11.45 -3.18
CA ASN A 136 -11.15 11.89 -1.84
C ASN A 136 -11.76 11.01 -0.74
N ILE A 137 -12.81 10.25 -1.06
CA ILE A 137 -13.41 9.31 -0.12
C ILE A 137 -12.71 7.97 -0.28
N VAL A 138 -11.94 7.58 0.73
CA VAL A 138 -11.11 6.37 0.69
C VAL A 138 -11.23 5.58 1.98
N TYR A 139 -11.28 4.26 1.84
CA TYR A 139 -11.34 3.29 2.92
C TYR A 139 -10.11 2.40 2.88
N VAL A 140 -9.59 2.07 4.05
CA VAL A 140 -8.31 1.37 4.20
C VAL A 140 -8.50 0.24 5.19
N ALA A 141 -8.16 -0.99 4.78
CA ALA A 141 -8.00 -2.10 5.68
C ALA A 141 -6.58 -2.10 6.27
N ALA A 142 -6.49 -1.80 7.57
CA ALA A 142 -5.25 -1.88 8.33
C ALA A 142 -5.22 -3.17 9.16
N LEU A 143 -4.27 -4.04 8.84
CA LEU A 143 -4.04 -5.25 9.64
C LEU A 143 -3.44 -4.88 11.00
N GLY A 144 -2.60 -3.84 11.06
CA GLY A 144 -1.80 -3.51 12.23
C GLY A 144 -0.50 -4.29 12.29
N HIS A 145 0.14 -4.30 13.46
CA HIS A 145 1.42 -4.92 13.69
C HIS A 145 1.36 -6.46 13.52
N ALA A 146 2.14 -7.02 12.60
CA ALA A 146 2.26 -8.48 12.50
C ALA A 146 2.92 -9.12 13.74
N PHE A 147 3.69 -8.36 14.52
CA PHE A 147 4.55 -8.84 15.63
C PHE A 147 4.13 -8.29 17.01
N GLY A 148 2.83 -8.16 17.27
CA GLY A 148 2.32 -7.84 18.60
C GLY A 148 0.94 -7.19 18.58
N PRO A 149 0.25 -7.10 19.72
CA PRO A 149 -0.91 -6.23 19.86
C PRO A 149 -0.59 -4.80 19.41
N ASN A 150 -1.56 -4.14 18.79
CA ASN A 150 -1.54 -2.69 18.64
C ASN A 150 -2.97 -2.16 18.41
N PRO A 151 -3.28 -0.94 18.86
CA PRO A 151 -4.60 -0.35 18.66
C PRO A 151 -4.84 0.19 17.24
N GLU A 152 -3.81 0.37 16.41
CA GLU A 152 -3.90 0.87 15.05
C GLU A 152 -4.26 -0.25 14.06
N ARG A 153 -5.47 -0.77 14.20
CA ARG A 153 -6.06 -1.88 13.45
C ARG A 153 -7.48 -1.55 13.02
N GLY A 154 -7.93 -2.19 11.94
CA GLY A 154 -9.32 -2.12 11.49
C GLY A 154 -9.49 -1.29 10.23
N VAL A 155 -10.67 -0.69 10.05
CA VAL A 155 -10.99 0.07 8.84
C VAL A 155 -10.89 1.55 9.12
N TYR A 156 -9.99 2.22 8.41
CA TYR A 156 -9.88 3.67 8.41
C TYR A 156 -10.63 4.25 7.21
N ARG A 157 -11.20 5.43 7.39
CA ARG A 157 -11.85 6.22 6.34
C ARG A 157 -11.25 7.61 6.32
N SER A 158 -11.01 8.14 5.12
CA SER A 158 -10.82 9.55 4.87
C SER A 158 -11.91 10.07 3.93
N MET A 159 -12.29 11.33 4.12
CA MET A 159 -13.26 12.06 3.28
C MET A 159 -12.60 13.22 2.52
N ASP A 160 -11.30 13.42 2.70
CA ASP A 160 -10.51 14.56 2.24
C ASP A 160 -9.22 14.14 1.52
N GLY A 161 -9.19 12.92 0.98
CA GLY A 161 -8.07 12.42 0.19
C GLY A 161 -6.84 12.06 1.03
N GLY A 162 -7.03 11.79 2.32
CA GLY A 162 -6.00 11.35 3.24
C GLY A 162 -5.41 12.45 4.12
N GLU A 163 -5.96 13.66 4.14
CA GLU A 163 -5.52 14.69 5.09
C GLU A 163 -5.90 14.31 6.52
N ASN A 164 -7.07 13.70 6.71
CA ASN A 164 -7.54 13.18 8.00
C ASN A 164 -8.05 11.74 7.86
N TRP A 165 -7.79 10.94 8.90
CA TRP A 165 -8.22 9.56 8.99
C TRP A 165 -9.08 9.32 10.23
N GLU A 166 -10.21 8.67 10.04
CA GLU A 166 -11.13 8.24 11.08
C GLU A 166 -11.17 6.72 11.13
N LEU A 167 -11.02 6.13 12.32
CA LEU A 167 -11.22 4.70 12.54
C LEU A 167 -12.72 4.41 12.62
N VAL A 168 -13.27 3.77 11.59
CA VAL A 168 -14.73 3.53 11.44
C VAL A 168 -15.16 2.11 11.80
N LEU A 169 -14.22 1.15 11.82
CA LEU A 169 -14.47 -0.21 12.29
C LEU A 169 -13.25 -0.71 13.06
N TYR A 170 -13.46 -1.14 14.30
CA TYR A 170 -12.45 -1.69 15.17
C TYR A 170 -12.99 -2.94 15.87
N GLN A 171 -12.19 -3.99 15.93
CA GLN A 171 -12.58 -5.26 16.56
C GLN A 171 -11.80 -5.49 17.86
N SER A 172 -10.46 -5.51 17.81
CA SER A 172 -9.59 -5.65 18.98
C SER A 172 -8.16 -5.22 18.65
N ASP A 173 -7.28 -5.23 19.66
CA ASP A 173 -5.85 -4.94 19.46
C ASP A 173 -5.08 -6.13 18.85
N GLN A 174 -5.75 -7.27 18.64
CA GLN A 174 -5.21 -8.49 18.03
C GLN A 174 -5.70 -8.71 16.59
N ALA A 175 -6.84 -8.13 16.21
CA ALA A 175 -7.49 -8.36 14.92
C ALA A 175 -7.63 -7.05 14.12
N GLY A 176 -7.11 -7.06 12.89
CA GLY A 176 -7.20 -5.94 11.97
C GLY A 176 -7.90 -6.31 10.67
N ALA A 177 -8.27 -5.29 9.89
CA ALA A 177 -8.90 -5.51 8.60
C ALA A 177 -7.84 -5.90 7.56
N VAL A 178 -8.15 -6.86 6.70
CA VAL A 178 -7.22 -7.33 5.66
C VAL A 178 -7.73 -7.18 4.24
N ASP A 179 -9.05 -7.10 4.07
CA ASP A 179 -9.69 -6.93 2.77
C ASP A 179 -10.95 -6.07 2.96
N LEU A 180 -11.29 -5.35 1.90
CA LEU A 180 -12.46 -4.50 1.77
C LEU A 180 -13.09 -4.76 0.42
N SER A 181 -14.41 -4.87 0.37
CA SER A 181 -15.15 -4.96 -0.89
C SER A 181 -16.35 -4.02 -0.86
N MET A 182 -16.44 -3.14 -1.85
CA MET A 182 -17.51 -2.17 -1.99
C MET A 182 -18.53 -2.67 -3.02
N ASP A 183 -19.83 -2.53 -2.72
CA ASP A 183 -20.87 -2.82 -3.71
C ASP A 183 -20.80 -1.78 -4.85
N PRO A 184 -20.54 -2.20 -6.10
CA PRO A 184 -20.41 -1.27 -7.23
C PRO A 184 -21.71 -0.53 -7.56
N ASN A 185 -22.88 -1.06 -7.16
CA ASN A 185 -24.17 -0.41 -7.40
C ASN A 185 -24.60 0.48 -6.23
N ASN A 186 -23.98 0.33 -5.05
CA ASN A 186 -24.34 1.07 -3.86
C ASN A 186 -23.11 1.25 -2.95
N PRO A 187 -22.26 2.27 -3.18
CA PRO A 187 -21.00 2.47 -2.46
C PRO A 187 -21.16 2.75 -0.96
N ARG A 188 -22.39 2.86 -0.46
CA ARG A 188 -22.70 2.89 0.98
C ARG A 188 -22.57 1.52 1.66
N ILE A 189 -22.51 0.43 0.88
CA ILE A 189 -22.33 -0.92 1.39
C ILE A 189 -20.87 -1.30 1.19
N LEU A 190 -20.17 -1.48 2.31
CA LEU A 190 -18.79 -1.93 2.36
C LEU A 190 -18.71 -3.17 3.25
N PHE A 191 -18.13 -4.23 2.70
CA PHE A 191 -17.79 -5.45 3.43
C PHE A 191 -16.32 -5.38 3.83
N ALA A 192 -16.02 -5.84 5.04
CA ALA A 192 -14.66 -5.91 5.56
C ALA A 192 -14.45 -7.29 6.16
N SER A 193 -13.25 -7.86 5.98
CA SER A 193 -12.82 -9.07 6.68
C SER A 193 -11.77 -8.72 7.73
N MET A 194 -11.96 -9.24 8.93
CA MET A 194 -11.09 -9.05 10.09
C MET A 194 -10.27 -10.32 10.34
N TRP A 195 -8.96 -10.16 10.53
CA TRP A 195 -8.04 -11.25 10.74
C TRP A 195 -7.24 -11.07 12.03
N GLN A 196 -7.43 -11.99 12.97
CA GLN A 196 -6.56 -12.11 14.13
C GLN A 196 -5.33 -12.95 13.76
N ALA A 197 -4.19 -12.29 13.61
CA ALA A 197 -2.93 -12.94 13.32
C ALA A 197 -1.74 -12.32 14.05
N HIS A 198 -0.85 -13.21 14.50
CA HIS A 198 0.34 -12.84 15.24
C HIS A 198 1.53 -13.71 14.83
N ARG A 199 2.62 -13.05 14.45
CA ARG A 199 3.88 -13.69 14.07
C ARG A 199 4.85 -13.61 15.24
N ASN A 200 5.30 -14.78 15.68
CA ASN A 200 6.47 -14.93 16.54
C ASN A 200 7.65 -15.47 15.71
N PHE A 201 8.87 -15.37 16.24
CA PHE A 201 10.06 -15.92 15.58
C PHE A 201 9.95 -17.42 15.25
N TRP A 202 9.19 -18.20 16.04
CA TRP A 202 9.05 -19.65 15.91
C TRP A 202 7.70 -20.12 15.34
N HIS A 203 6.68 -19.26 15.22
CA HIS A 203 5.33 -19.69 14.83
C HIS A 203 4.48 -18.52 14.26
N LEU A 204 3.45 -18.83 13.47
CA LEU A 204 2.41 -17.91 13.05
C LEU A 204 1.07 -18.36 13.65
N SER A 205 0.53 -17.60 14.58
CA SER A 205 -0.84 -17.80 15.08
C SER A 205 -1.81 -17.09 14.13
N SER A 206 -2.86 -17.79 13.69
CA SER A 206 -3.82 -17.30 12.70
C SER A 206 -5.22 -17.84 12.99
N GLY A 207 -6.25 -17.02 12.75
CA GLY A 207 -7.65 -17.43 12.87
C GLY A 207 -8.14 -17.47 14.32
N GLY A 208 -7.72 -16.50 15.13
CA GLY A 208 -8.19 -16.36 16.51
C GLY A 208 -9.66 -15.90 16.62
N PRO A 209 -10.23 -15.90 17.84
CA PRO A 209 -11.65 -15.63 18.10
C PRO A 209 -12.15 -14.26 17.64
N ASP A 210 -11.25 -13.29 17.46
CA ASP A 210 -11.59 -11.94 17.00
C ASP A 210 -11.61 -11.82 15.46
N SER A 211 -11.41 -12.91 14.72
CA SER A 211 -11.54 -12.91 13.26
C SER A 211 -13.02 -12.91 12.85
N ALA A 212 -13.39 -12.15 11.82
CA ALA A 212 -14.77 -11.97 11.37
C ALA A 212 -14.87 -11.70 9.87
#